data_AF-A0A3B8QZP0-F1
#
_entry.id   AF-A0A3B8QZP0-F1
#
_cell.length_a   1.000
_cell.length_b   1.000
_cell.length_c   1.000
_cell.angle_alpha   90.00
_cell.angle_beta   90.00
_cell.angle_gamma   90.00
#
_symmetry.space_group_name_H-M   'P 1'
#
loop_
_entity.id
_entity.type
_entity.pdbx_description
1 polymer ?
#
loop_
_entity_poly.entity_id
_entity_poly.type
_entity_poly.pdbx_seq_one_letter_code
_entity_poly.pdbx_strand_id
1 'polypeptide(L)'
;MDNATILIVVIVAVIALLFIALVATSSLFLGATLLLAWASSQGFIGVAIYFALWIFAFPLMLIASIITGLISGWTLDKEEREEKRMQAWRDKNLGTQSAKQTTPTDPEERRKWANRLPPYDQ
;
A
#
# COMPACT_ATOMS: atom_id res chain seq x y z
N MET A 1 -10.76 -31.20 -31.29
CA MET A 1 -9.54 -30.72 -30.59
C MET A 1 -8.53 -31.84 -30.66
N ASP A 2 -7.38 -31.55 -31.23
CA ASP A 2 -6.20 -32.39 -31.21
C ASP A 2 -5.65 -32.54 -29.78
N ASN A 3 -4.99 -33.67 -29.51
CA ASN A 3 -4.49 -34.01 -28.17
C ASN A 3 -3.50 -32.96 -27.63
N ALA A 4 -2.75 -32.30 -28.51
CA ALA A 4 -1.84 -31.22 -28.14
C ALA A 4 -2.60 -30.00 -27.60
N THR A 5 -3.67 -29.58 -28.26
CA THR A 5 -4.54 -28.49 -27.77
C THR A 5 -5.18 -28.81 -26.41
N ILE A 6 -5.61 -30.06 -26.17
CA ILE A 6 -6.15 -30.47 -24.85
C ILE A 6 -5.06 -30.34 -23.76
N LEU A 7 -3.84 -30.79 -24.05
CA LEU A 7 -2.72 -30.75 -23.11
C LEU A 7 -2.34 -29.30 -22.74
N ILE A 8 -2.33 -28.41 -23.72
CA ILE A 8 -2.07 -26.97 -23.51
C ILE A 8 -3.15 -26.35 -22.62
N VAL A 9 -4.43 -26.63 -22.87
CA VAL A 9 -5.54 -26.11 -22.04
C VAL A 9 -5.42 -26.59 -20.60
N VAL A 10 -5.09 -27.86 -20.37
CA VAL A 10 -4.90 -28.40 -19.02
C VAL A 10 -3.72 -27.72 -18.32
N ILE A 11 -2.59 -27.53 -19.00
CA ILE A 11 -1.42 -26.84 -18.42
C ILE A 11 -1.78 -25.41 -18.02
N VAL A 12 -2.45 -24.67 -18.91
CA VAL A 12 -2.88 -23.29 -18.63
C VAL A 12 -3.86 -23.25 -17.45
N ALA A 13 -4.82 -24.18 -17.39
CA ALA A 13 -5.76 -24.28 -16.29
C ALA A 13 -5.07 -24.57 -14.95
N VAL A 14 -4.09 -25.48 -14.94
CA VAL A 14 -3.31 -25.80 -13.73
C VAL A 14 -2.47 -24.60 -13.29
N ILE A 15 -1.82 -23.89 -14.21
CA ILE A 15 -1.05 -22.68 -13.89
C ILE A 15 -1.97 -21.60 -13.31
N ALA A 16 -3.13 -21.37 -13.92
CA ALA A 16 -4.11 -20.42 -13.42
C ALA A 16 -4.60 -20.80 -12.02
N LEU A 17 -4.86 -22.08 -11.77
CA LEU A 17 -5.27 -22.58 -10.45
C LEU A 17 -4.18 -22.35 -9.40
N LEU A 18 -2.92 -22.65 -9.73
CA LEU A 18 -1.77 -22.42 -8.84
C LEU A 18 -1.62 -20.93 -8.52
N PHE A 19 -1.79 -20.06 -9.50
CA PHE A 19 -1.73 -18.62 -9.28
C PHE A 19 -2.85 -18.14 -8.34
N ILE A 20 -4.08 -18.60 -8.55
CA ILE A 20 -5.21 -18.29 -7.67
C ILE A 20 -4.94 -18.79 -6.24
N ALA A 21 -4.43 -20.03 -6.11
CA ALA A 21 -4.09 -20.60 -4.82
C ALA A 21 -3.01 -19.78 -4.08
N LEU A 22 -2.00 -19.30 -4.81
CA LEU A 22 -0.95 -18.44 -4.26
C LEU A 22 -1.53 -17.11 -3.75
N VAL A 23 -2.35 -16.44 -4.56
CA VAL A 23 -3.01 -15.18 -4.19
C VAL A 23 -3.93 -15.38 -2.99
N ALA A 24 -4.73 -16.45 -2.99
CA ALA A 24 -5.62 -16.78 -1.89
C ALA A 24 -4.86 -17.04 -0.60
N THR A 25 -3.74 -17.79 -0.66
CA THR A 25 -2.89 -18.09 0.50
C THR A 25 -2.27 -16.82 1.07
N SER A 26 -1.67 -15.99 0.23
CA SER A 26 -1.09 -14.70 0.66
C SER A 26 -2.14 -13.80 1.30
N SER A 27 -3.33 -13.70 0.70
CA SER A 27 -4.45 -12.92 1.25
C SER A 27 -4.91 -13.48 2.60
N LEU A 28 -4.98 -14.80 2.74
CA LEU A 28 -5.31 -15.49 3.99
C LEU A 28 -4.38 -15.09 5.12
N PHE A 29 -3.06 -15.14 4.90
CA PHE A 29 -2.07 -14.78 5.90
C PHE A 29 -2.19 -13.30 6.28
N LEU A 30 -2.36 -12.41 5.30
CA LEU A 30 -2.48 -10.97 5.50
C LEU A 30 -3.75 -10.61 6.28
N GLY A 31 -4.90 -11.17 5.89
CA GLY A 31 -6.14 -10.94 6.62
C GLY A 31 -6.17 -11.59 7.99
N ALA A 32 -5.63 -12.79 8.15
CA ALA A 32 -5.54 -13.45 9.46
C ALA A 32 -4.67 -12.65 10.44
N THR A 33 -3.53 -12.13 9.98
CA THR A 33 -2.66 -11.29 10.81
C THR A 33 -3.31 -9.95 11.16
N LEU A 34 -4.03 -9.33 10.24
CA LEU A 34 -4.80 -8.09 10.51
C LEU A 34 -5.93 -8.32 11.51
N LEU A 35 -6.71 -9.40 11.34
CA LEU A 35 -7.79 -9.76 12.25
C LEU A 35 -7.24 -10.14 13.63
N LEU A 36 -6.09 -10.80 13.70
CA LEU A 36 -5.40 -11.09 14.95
C LEU A 36 -4.88 -9.81 15.63
N ALA A 37 -4.29 -8.88 14.87
CA ALA A 37 -3.84 -7.59 15.40
C ALA A 37 -5.02 -6.78 15.95
N TRP A 38 -6.15 -6.78 15.23
CA TRP A 38 -7.38 -6.16 15.69
C TRP A 38 -7.94 -6.84 16.95
N ALA A 39 -7.99 -8.17 16.98
CA ALA A 39 -8.40 -8.93 18.15
C ALA A 39 -7.48 -8.68 19.36
N SER A 40 -6.17 -8.55 19.13
CA SER A 40 -5.18 -8.21 20.15
C SER A 40 -5.40 -6.82 20.75
N SER A 41 -5.89 -5.87 19.95
CA SER A 41 -6.27 -4.53 20.45
C SER A 41 -7.42 -4.55 21.46
N GLN A 42 -8.26 -5.61 21.42
CA GLN A 42 -9.33 -5.83 22.38
C GLN A 42 -8.85 -6.58 23.64
N GLY A 43 -7.53 -6.80 23.77
CA GLY A 43 -6.93 -7.53 24.88
C GLY A 43 -7.15 -9.04 24.80
N PHE A 44 -6.97 -9.72 25.93
CA PHE A 44 -7.00 -11.19 26.01
C PHE A 44 -8.32 -11.80 25.52
N ILE A 45 -9.46 -11.15 25.82
CA ILE A 45 -10.79 -11.62 25.38
C ILE A 45 -10.88 -11.67 23.86
N GLY A 46 -10.38 -10.66 23.15
CA GLY A 46 -10.45 -10.61 21.69
C GLY A 46 -9.64 -11.73 21.05
N VAL A 47 -8.42 -11.96 21.55
CA VAL A 47 -7.55 -13.05 21.07
C VAL A 47 -8.18 -14.42 21.34
N ALA A 48 -8.78 -14.62 22.51
CA ALA A 48 -9.48 -15.86 22.84
C ALA A 48 -10.67 -16.13 21.91
N ILE A 49 -11.48 -15.10 21.61
CA ILE A 49 -12.60 -15.20 20.67
C ILE A 49 -12.10 -15.47 19.25
N TYR A 50 -11.01 -14.82 18.83
CA TYR A 50 -10.39 -15.07 17.53
C TYR A 50 -10.02 -16.54 17.34
N PHE A 51 -9.30 -17.15 18.31
CA PHE A 51 -8.97 -18.57 18.25
C PHE A 51 -10.20 -19.48 18.37
N ALA A 52 -11.20 -19.10 19.17
CA ALA A 52 -12.46 -19.84 19.24
C ALA A 52 -13.17 -19.84 17.87
N LEU A 53 -13.22 -18.71 17.16
CA LEU A 53 -13.80 -18.62 15.83
C LEU A 53 -13.01 -19.43 14.79
N TRP A 54 -11.69 -19.54 14.92
CA TRP A 54 -10.91 -20.45 14.07
C TRP A 54 -11.26 -21.93 14.29
N ILE A 55 -11.66 -22.33 15.49
CA ILE A 55 -11.99 -23.73 15.80
C ILE A 55 -13.46 -24.04 15.48
N PHE A 56 -14.39 -23.18 15.92
CA PHE A 56 -15.83 -23.41 15.79
C PHE A 56 -16.42 -22.91 14.46
N ALA A 57 -15.80 -21.89 13.88
CA ALA A 57 -16.29 -21.20 12.69
C ALA A 57 -15.20 -21.07 11.62
N PHE A 58 -14.37 -22.11 11.47
CA PHE A 58 -13.23 -22.16 10.54
C PHE A 58 -13.57 -21.64 9.12
N PRO A 59 -14.69 -22.04 8.48
CA PRO A 59 -15.01 -21.57 7.13
C PRO A 59 -15.31 -20.08 7.08
N LEU A 60 -15.99 -19.54 8.10
CA LEU A 60 -16.29 -18.11 8.17
C LEU A 60 -15.02 -17.30 8.39
N MET A 61 -14.11 -17.81 9.22
CA MET A 61 -12.86 -17.11 9.51
C MET A 61 -11.88 -17.13 8.35
N LEU A 62 -11.90 -18.21 7.55
CA LEU A 62 -11.24 -18.29 6.25
C LEU A 62 -11.74 -17.20 5.29
N ILE A 63 -13.05 -17.09 5.12
CA ILE A 63 -13.67 -16.10 4.22
C ILE A 63 -13.34 -14.68 4.69
N ALA A 64 -13.51 -14.40 5.99
CA ALA A 64 -13.18 -13.11 6.58
C ALA A 64 -11.70 -12.73 6.32
N SER A 65 -10.78 -13.67 6.55
CA SER A 65 -9.35 -13.46 6.33
C SER A 65 -9.04 -13.19 4.85
N ILE A 66 -9.63 -13.94 3.91
CA ILE A 66 -9.42 -13.72 2.48
C ILE A 66 -9.95 -12.34 2.05
N ILE A 67 -11.11 -11.92 2.54
CA ILE A 67 -11.70 -10.61 2.21
C ILE A 67 -10.84 -9.48 2.77
N THR A 68 -10.46 -9.55 4.05
CA THR A 68 -9.63 -8.53 4.69
C THR A 68 -8.27 -8.41 4.01
N GLY A 69 -7.62 -9.53 3.68
CA GLY A 69 -6.34 -9.53 2.97
C GLY A 69 -6.43 -8.91 1.57
N LEU A 70 -7.51 -9.18 0.83
CA LEU A 70 -7.74 -8.62 -0.51
C LEU A 70 -7.94 -7.10 -0.47
N ILE A 71 -8.75 -6.62 0.48
CA ILE A 71 -9.02 -5.18 0.65
C ILE A 71 -7.74 -4.44 1.03
N SER A 72 -6.97 -4.98 1.98
CA SER A 72 -5.71 -4.36 2.41
C SER A 72 -4.65 -4.39 1.31
N GLY A 73 -4.54 -5.49 0.56
CA GLY A 73 -3.64 -5.56 -0.60
C GLY A 73 -3.94 -4.52 -1.67
N TRP A 74 -5.23 -4.27 -1.96
CA TRP A 74 -5.63 -3.21 -2.88
C TRP A 74 -5.36 -1.80 -2.35
N THR A 75 -5.48 -1.59 -1.04
CA THR A 75 -5.24 -0.28 -0.43
C THR A 75 -3.76 0.07 -0.46
N LEU A 76 -2.88 -0.91 -0.22
CA LEU A 76 -1.42 -0.72 -0.27
C LEU A 76 -0.91 -0.41 -1.70
N ASP A 77 -1.44 -1.07 -2.74
CA ASP A 77 -1.07 -0.74 -4.13
C ASP A 77 -1.45 0.70 -4.50
N LYS A 78 -2.55 1.22 -3.93
CA LYS A 78 -2.98 2.59 -4.14
C LYS A 78 -2.03 3.59 -3.48
N GLU A 79 -1.63 3.34 -2.24
CA GLU A 79 -0.70 4.21 -1.51
C GLU A 79 0.67 4.27 -2.19
N GLU A 80 1.24 3.13 -2.59
CA GLU A 80 2.53 3.09 -3.29
C GLU A 80 2.49 3.88 -4.61
N ARG A 81 1.35 3.83 -5.32
CA ARG A 81 1.14 4.59 -6.56
C ARG A 81 1.03 6.08 -6.31
N GLU A 82 0.40 6.50 -5.21
CA GLU A 82 0.30 7.91 -4.83
C GLU A 82 1.63 8.48 -4.34
N GLU A 83 2.41 7.72 -3.58
CA GLU A 83 3.77 8.12 -3.16
C GLU A 83 4.70 8.34 -4.36
N LYS A 84 4.72 7.40 -5.31
CA LYS A 84 5.51 7.54 -6.55
C LYS A 84 5.09 8.78 -7.34
N ARG A 85 3.78 9.08 -7.40
CA ARG A 85 3.28 10.30 -8.06
C ARG A 85 3.70 11.56 -7.32
N MET A 86 3.68 11.56 -6.00
CA MET A 86 4.11 12.70 -5.18
C MET A 86 5.61 12.94 -5.28
N GLN A 87 6.43 11.88 -5.30
CA GLN A 87 7.87 11.99 -5.55
C GLN A 87 8.14 12.56 -6.95
N ALA A 88 7.49 12.03 -7.99
CA ALA A 88 7.65 12.54 -9.35
C ALA A 88 7.20 14.00 -9.51
N TRP A 89 6.13 14.41 -8.82
CA TRP A 89 5.69 15.81 -8.77
C TRP A 89 6.70 16.70 -8.02
N ARG A 90 7.23 16.21 -6.90
CA ARG A 90 8.23 16.89 -6.08
C ARG A 90 9.51 17.15 -6.87
N ASP A 91 10.05 16.14 -7.54
CA ASP A 91 11.29 16.27 -8.33
C ASP A 91 11.14 17.28 -9.48
N LYS A 92 10.00 17.23 -10.18
CA LYS A 92 9.70 18.22 -11.24
C LYS A 92 9.64 19.65 -10.72
N ASN A 93 9.05 19.86 -9.54
CA ASN A 93 8.86 21.20 -9.00
C ASN A 93 10.08 21.75 -8.26
N LEU A 94 10.84 20.92 -7.53
CA LEU A 94 12.10 21.34 -6.89
C LEU A 94 13.17 21.70 -7.93
N GLY A 95 13.25 20.97 -9.04
CA GLY A 95 14.13 21.34 -10.16
C GLY A 95 13.79 22.73 -10.74
N THR A 96 12.49 23.08 -10.79
CA THR A 96 12.05 24.40 -11.28
C THR A 96 12.13 25.53 -10.24
N GLN A 97 12.00 25.25 -8.93
CA GLN A 97 12.16 26.26 -7.88
C GLN A 97 13.63 26.63 -7.66
N SER A 98 14.55 25.66 -7.71
CA SER A 98 15.98 25.96 -7.65
C SER A 98 16.45 26.83 -8.82
N ALA A 99 15.78 26.75 -9.98
CA ALA A 99 16.03 27.62 -11.14
C ALA A 99 15.34 29.00 -11.04
N LYS A 100 14.30 29.16 -10.20
CA LYS A 100 13.62 30.45 -9.96
C LYS A 100 14.21 31.24 -8.79
N GLN A 101 15.00 30.60 -7.91
CA GLN A 101 15.74 31.28 -6.85
C GLN A 101 17.07 31.84 -7.36
N THR A 102 17.09 32.38 -8.58
CA THR A 102 18.18 33.25 -9.01
C THR A 102 18.01 34.57 -8.27
N THR A 103 18.87 34.79 -7.29
CA THR A 103 19.17 36.08 -6.66
C THR A 103 18.94 37.23 -7.64
N PRO A 104 18.28 38.34 -7.27
CA PRO A 104 18.14 39.50 -8.14
C PRO A 104 19.51 39.88 -8.73
N THR A 105 19.61 39.90 -10.06
CA THR A 105 20.84 40.28 -10.77
C THR A 105 21.18 41.75 -10.51
N ASP A 106 20.18 42.55 -10.14
CA ASP A 106 20.31 43.96 -9.80
C ASP A 106 20.86 44.17 -8.36
N PRO A 107 21.97 44.93 -8.19
CA PRO A 107 22.60 45.14 -6.88
C PRO A 107 21.75 45.93 -5.88
N GLU A 108 20.84 46.80 -6.33
CA GLU A 108 19.98 47.57 -5.41
C GLU A 108 18.89 46.69 -4.78
N GLU A 109 18.24 45.83 -5.56
CA GLU A 109 17.25 44.90 -5.03
C GLU A 109 17.86 43.90 -4.04
N ARG A 110 19.10 43.47 -4.29
CA ARG A 110 19.83 42.58 -3.37
C ARG A 110 20.04 43.23 -1.99
N ARG A 111 20.35 44.54 -1.93
CA ARG A 111 20.44 45.28 -0.66
C ARG A 111 19.10 45.39 0.05
N LYS A 112 18.00 45.62 -0.70
CA LYS A 112 16.65 45.68 -0.12
C LYS A 112 16.22 44.35 0.49
N TRP A 113 16.61 43.22 -0.12
CA TRP A 113 16.35 41.88 0.43
C TRP A 113 17.16 41.58 1.67
N ALA A 114 18.47 41.90 1.68
CA ALA A 114 19.33 41.67 2.83
C ALA A 114 18.88 42.42 4.10
N ASN A 115 18.23 43.57 3.93
CA ASN A 115 17.69 44.37 5.03
C ASN A 115 16.25 44.02 5.43
N ARG A 116 15.58 43.09 4.73
CA ARG A 116 14.32 42.49 5.21
C ARG A 116 14.68 41.40 6.19
N LEU A 117 14.90 41.76 7.45
CA LEU A 117 14.96 40.79 8.54
C LEU A 117 13.67 39.94 8.50
N PRO A 118 13.73 38.62 8.69
CA PRO A 118 12.52 37.85 8.96
C PRO A 118 11.85 38.46 10.20
N PRO A 119 10.51 38.61 10.23
CA PRO A 119 9.86 39.00 11.46
C PRO A 119 10.27 37.97 12.51
N TYR A 120 10.90 38.43 13.60
CA TYR A 120 10.99 37.64 14.81
C TYR A 120 9.56 37.28 15.17
N ASP A 121 9.24 35.98 15.20
CA ASP A 121 8.01 35.48 15.79
C ASP A 121 7.92 36.06 17.22
N GLN A 122 6.99 37.01 17.43
CA GLN A 122 6.55 37.48 18.75
C GLN A 122 5.40 36.60 19.23
#